data_AF-A0AAW0S581-F1
#
_entry.id   AF-A0AAW0S581-F1
#
_cell.length_a   1.000
_cell.length_b   1.000
_cell.length_c   1.000
_cell.angle_alpha   90.00
_cell.angle_beta   90.00
_cell.angle_gamma   90.00
#
_symmetry.space_group_name_H-M   'P 1'
#
loop_
_entity.id
_entity.type
_entity.pdbx_description
1 polymer ?
#
loop_
_entity_poly.entity_id
_entity_poly.type
_entity_poly.pdbx_seq_one_letter_code
_entity_poly.pdbx_strand_id
1 'polypeptide(L)'
;MHYKFVFALVSAAAVAAVDNPADVASSGATTPVAGKDYFADEVCQWFGTAPFCEGSCPSGWRFVQREKLNCWSGRKVYCCKE
;
A
#
# COMPACT_ATOMS: atom_id res chain seq x y z
N MET A 1 -38.30 -47.81 -25.03
CA MET A 1 -38.32 -46.83 -23.93
C MET A 1 -37.18 -45.86 -24.13
N HIS A 2 -37.52 -44.69 -24.68
CA HIS A 2 -36.84 -43.40 -24.57
C HIS A 2 -35.32 -43.34 -24.81
N TYR A 3 -35.00 -43.01 -26.08
CA TYR A 3 -33.74 -42.45 -26.57
C TYR A 3 -33.23 -41.37 -25.61
N LYS A 4 -32.18 -41.71 -24.86
CA LYS A 4 -31.48 -40.79 -23.95
C LYS A 4 -30.89 -39.67 -24.80
N PHE A 5 -31.56 -38.52 -24.74
CA PHE A 5 -31.16 -37.24 -25.32
C PHE A 5 -29.67 -36.99 -25.06
N VAL A 6 -28.89 -37.05 -26.13
CA VAL A 6 -27.52 -36.56 -26.20
C VAL A 6 -27.60 -35.06 -25.90
N PHE A 7 -27.26 -34.70 -24.66
CA PHE A 7 -27.23 -33.30 -24.23
C PHE A 7 -26.14 -32.59 -25.04
N ALA A 8 -26.62 -31.73 -25.94
CA ALA A 8 -25.82 -30.92 -26.82
C ALA A 8 -24.87 -30.02 -26.02
N LEU A 9 -23.64 -29.94 -26.53
CA LEU A 9 -22.57 -29.04 -26.16
C LEU A 9 -23.11 -27.62 -25.95
N VAL A 10 -23.13 -27.15 -24.69
CA VAL A 10 -23.28 -25.73 -24.41
C VAL A 10 -21.89 -25.16 -24.23
N SER A 11 -21.51 -24.45 -25.29
CA SER A 11 -20.40 -23.55 -25.53
C SER A 11 -19.70 -22.98 -24.29
N ALA A 12 -18.37 -23.12 -24.30
CA ALA A 12 -17.47 -22.36 -23.45
C ALA A 12 -17.63 -20.86 -23.74
N ALA A 13 -18.13 -20.10 -22.77
CA ALA A 13 -18.00 -18.65 -22.77
C ALA A 13 -16.59 -18.32 -22.25
N ALA A 14 -15.69 -17.99 -23.16
CA ALA A 14 -14.44 -17.32 -22.83
C ALA A 14 -14.78 -15.90 -22.36
N VAL A 15 -14.61 -15.62 -21.06
CA VAL A 15 -14.60 -14.25 -20.55
C VAL A 15 -13.23 -13.65 -20.81
N ALA A 16 -13.19 -12.69 -21.74
CA ALA A 16 -12.01 -11.91 -22.07
C ALA A 16 -11.61 -11.03 -20.87
N ALA A 17 -10.31 -10.90 -20.67
CA ALA A 17 -9.66 -10.12 -19.63
C ALA A 17 -10.16 -8.67 -19.62
N VAL A 18 -10.50 -8.16 -18.43
CA VAL A 18 -10.61 -6.73 -18.19
C VAL A 18 -9.21 -6.20 -17.91
N ASP A 19 -8.67 -5.46 -18.87
CA ASP A 19 -7.45 -4.67 -18.72
C ASP A 19 -7.82 -3.43 -17.89
N ASN A 20 -7.31 -3.36 -16.65
CA ASN A 20 -7.46 -2.20 -15.77
C ASN A 20 -6.36 -1.18 -16.09
N PRO A 21 -6.66 0.07 -16.46
CA PRO A 21 -5.66 1.10 -16.61
C PRO A 21 -5.40 1.75 -15.24
N ALA A 22 -4.45 1.21 -14.48
CA ALA A 22 -3.91 1.88 -13.29
C ALA A 22 -2.47 1.46 -12.98
N ASP A 23 -1.64 1.29 -13.99
CA ASP A 23 -0.18 1.23 -13.84
C ASP A 23 0.44 2.62 -14.11
N VAL A 24 0.10 3.59 -13.25
CA VAL A 24 1.02 4.72 -13.04
C VAL A 24 2.16 4.23 -12.15
N ALA A 25 3.25 3.85 -12.81
CA ALA A 25 4.54 3.67 -12.18
C ALA A 25 4.93 4.95 -11.43
N SER A 26 4.98 4.89 -10.10
CA SER A 26 5.70 5.87 -9.30
C SER A 26 6.77 5.13 -8.53
N SER A 27 8.02 5.34 -8.96
CA SER A 27 9.22 4.75 -8.38
C SER A 27 9.50 5.36 -7.01
N GLY A 28 8.84 4.84 -6.00
CA GLY A 28 9.20 5.00 -4.59
C GLY A 28 8.75 3.72 -3.90
N ALA A 29 9.66 3.00 -3.25
CA ALA A 29 9.40 1.69 -2.67
C ALA A 29 8.26 1.76 -1.64
N THR A 30 7.01 1.55 -2.09
CA THR A 30 5.82 1.45 -1.26
C THR A 30 5.40 -0.01 -1.23
N THR A 31 5.60 -0.63 -0.06
CA THR A 31 5.00 -1.91 0.27
C THR A 31 3.47 -1.78 0.26
N PRO A 32 2.74 -2.73 -0.33
CA PRO A 32 1.28 -2.70 -0.36
C PRO A 32 0.72 -2.98 1.03
N VAL A 33 0.28 -1.95 1.75
CA VAL A 33 -0.58 -2.11 2.92
C VAL A 33 -2.02 -2.07 2.44
N ALA A 34 -2.65 -3.25 2.43
CA ALA A 34 -4.05 -3.44 2.11
C ALA A 34 -4.93 -2.61 3.07
N GLY A 35 -5.67 -1.66 2.50
CA GLY A 35 -6.87 -1.08 3.10
C GLY A 35 -6.61 -0.05 4.20
N LYS A 36 -6.34 1.20 3.78
CA LYS A 36 -7.12 2.43 4.08
C LYS A 36 -6.70 3.45 3.01
N ASP A 37 -7.49 4.48 2.77
CA ASP A 37 -7.27 5.53 1.76
C ASP A 37 -5.99 6.34 2.05
N TYR A 38 -4.83 5.69 1.93
CA TYR A 38 -3.54 6.33 1.93
C TYR A 38 -3.35 6.87 0.52
N PHE A 39 -3.54 8.19 0.40
CA PHE A 39 -3.22 8.91 -0.83
C PHE A 39 -1.81 8.52 -1.25
N ALA A 40 -1.64 7.92 -2.42
CA ALA A 40 -0.32 7.59 -2.95
C ALA A 40 0.62 8.81 -3.07
N ASP A 41 0.06 10.01 -2.88
CA ASP A 41 0.71 11.31 -2.84
C ASP A 41 1.08 11.79 -1.42
N GLU A 42 0.84 11.00 -0.36
CA GLU A 42 1.16 11.43 1.01
C GLU A 42 2.68 11.51 1.22
N VAL A 43 3.16 12.71 1.57
CA VAL A 43 4.58 12.91 1.87
C VAL A 43 4.85 12.37 3.26
N CYS A 44 5.56 11.24 3.34
CA CYS A 44 5.97 10.64 4.61
C CYS A 44 7.49 10.67 4.78
N GLN A 45 7.95 10.96 5.99
CA GLN A 45 9.38 10.96 6.30
C GLN A 45 9.67 10.70 7.78
N TRP A 46 10.92 10.31 8.06
CA TRP A 46 11.42 10.10 9.41
C TRP A 46 11.95 11.42 10.01
N PHE A 47 11.45 11.76 11.19
CA PHE A 47 11.87 12.90 12.00
C PHE A 47 12.72 12.45 13.19
N GLY A 48 13.66 13.31 13.56
CA GLY A 48 14.68 13.06 14.60
C GLY A 48 16.04 12.78 14.00
N THR A 49 17.10 13.32 14.60
CA THR A 49 18.47 13.27 14.06
C THR A 49 19.31 12.28 14.86
N ALA A 50 20.04 11.40 14.18
CA ALA A 50 20.98 10.50 14.85
C ALA A 50 22.25 11.29 15.26
N PRO A 51 22.98 10.91 16.33
CA PRO A 51 22.79 9.72 17.16
C PRO A 51 21.83 9.89 18.35
N PHE A 52 21.42 11.12 18.68
CA PHE A 52 20.48 11.40 19.78
C PHE A 52 19.09 11.72 19.21
N CYS A 53 18.25 10.71 19.00
CA CYS A 53 17.01 10.89 18.25
C CYS A 53 15.83 11.26 19.15
N GLU A 54 15.46 12.53 19.18
CA GLU A 54 14.24 13.02 19.82
C GLU A 54 13.22 13.42 18.75
N GLY A 55 12.80 12.44 17.95
CA GLY A 55 11.85 12.69 16.86
C GLY A 55 10.47 13.09 17.37
N SER A 56 9.86 14.08 16.72
CA SER A 56 8.46 14.48 16.91
C SER A 56 7.86 14.88 15.56
N CYS A 57 6.54 14.68 15.40
CA CYS A 57 5.84 15.12 14.20
C CYS A 57 5.55 16.63 14.29
N PRO A 58 5.90 17.41 13.26
CA PRO A 58 5.52 18.82 13.20
C PRO A 58 4.02 18.99 12.97
N SER A 59 3.51 20.20 13.19
CA SER A 59 2.09 20.52 12.96
C SER A 59 1.68 20.28 11.50
N GLY A 60 0.49 19.70 11.29
CA GLY A 60 0.03 19.27 9.96
C GLY A 60 0.63 17.93 9.50
N TRP A 61 1.23 17.17 10.42
CA TRP A 61 1.71 15.83 10.17
C TRP A 61 1.13 14.87 11.19
N ARG A 62 0.66 13.72 10.71
CA ARG A 62 0.18 12.63 11.56
C ARG A 62 1.32 11.68 11.92
N PHE A 63 1.32 11.23 13.16
CA PHE A 63 2.19 10.15 13.62
C PHE A 63 1.79 8.82 12.98
N VAL A 64 2.76 8.08 12.46
CA VAL A 64 2.55 6.73 11.95
C VAL A 64 3.23 5.70 12.83
N GLN A 65 4.53 5.84 13.07
CA GLN A 65 5.29 4.90 13.89
C GLN A 65 6.54 5.54 14.48
N ARG A 66 7.23 4.81 15.37
CA ARG A 66 8.49 5.24 15.97
C ARG A 66 9.46 4.08 16.06
N GLU A 67 10.74 4.35 15.84
CA GLU A 67 11.75 3.30 15.79
C GLU A 67 13.13 3.80 16.22
N LYS A 68 13.99 2.88 16.68
CA LYS A 68 15.35 3.19 17.16
C LYS A 68 16.37 3.14 16.01
N LEU A 69 16.01 3.71 14.85
CA LEU A 69 16.82 3.69 13.64
C LEU A 69 18.06 4.60 13.80
N ASN A 70 19.23 3.97 14.00
CA ASN A 70 20.54 4.63 14.11
C ASN A 70 20.67 5.59 15.31
N CYS A 71 19.94 5.34 16.40
CA CYS A 71 19.92 6.19 17.59
C CYS A 71 20.64 5.51 18.77
N TRP A 72 21.62 6.19 19.39
CA TRP A 72 22.20 5.77 20.66
C TRP A 72 21.19 5.95 21.80
N SER A 73 20.55 7.12 21.86
CA SER A 73 19.43 7.40 22.77
C SER A 73 18.23 7.96 21.99
N GLY A 74 17.03 7.80 22.56
CA GLY A 74 15.79 8.23 21.93
C GLY A 74 15.33 7.34 20.76
N ARG A 75 14.40 7.84 19.95
CA ARG A 75 13.78 7.19 18.78
C ARG A 75 13.47 8.22 17.68
N LYS A 76 13.59 7.79 16.41
CA LYS A 76 13.03 8.51 15.28
C LYS A 76 11.52 8.26 15.21
N VAL A 77 10.82 9.17 14.57
CA VAL A 77 9.37 9.11 14.38
C VAL A 77 9.06 9.22 12.90
N TYR A 78 8.28 8.29 12.38
CA TYR A 78 7.77 8.34 11.02
C TYR A 78 6.45 9.09 11.02
N CYS A 79 6.39 10.19 10.28
CA CYS A 79 5.20 11.01 10.15
C CYS A 79 4.83 11.15 8.67
N CYS A 80 3.54 11.28 8.41
CA CYS A 80 3.00 11.60 7.08
C CYS A 80 2.29 12.94 7.14
N LYS A 81 2.41 13.73 6.07
CA LYS A 81 1.73 15.01 5.94
C LYS A 81 0.23 14.75 5.77
N GLU A 82 -0.57 15.46 6.57
CA GLU A 82 -2.04 15.48 6.42
C GLU A 82 -2.49 16.39 5.28
#